data_AF-A0A430QI03-F1
#
_entry.id   AF-A0A430QI03-F1
#
_cell.length_a   1.000
_cell.length_b   1.000
_cell.length_c   1.000
_cell.angle_alpha   90.00
_cell.angle_beta   90.00
_cell.angle_gamma   90.00
#
_symmetry.space_group_name_H-M   'P 1'
#
loop_
_entity.id
_entity.type
_entity.pdbx_description
1 polymer ?
#
loop_
_entity_poly.entity_id
_entity_poly.type
_entity_poly.pdbx_seq_one_letter_code
_entity_poly.pdbx_strand_id
1 'polypeptide(L)'
;LVIGPRNASTNKSLFSCAIGTSFICLSEQTYELKDKSSNSTNVRLTFSEFQVEAFRNNDVSNNTFTGPTSSCAADYVPTKVIPIVVGVLLVVMIAAALIAFIISSRRRQIGYEEI
;
A
#
# COMPACT_ATOMS: atom_id res chain seq x y z
N LEU A 1 -38.65 -25.96 7.44
CA LEU A 1 -37.37 -25.92 6.71
C LEU A 1 -36.25 -25.90 7.75
N VAL A 2 -35.57 -27.02 7.99
CA VAL A 2 -34.45 -27.07 8.95
C VAL A 2 -33.19 -26.61 8.20
N ILE A 3 -32.66 -25.45 8.54
CA ILE A 3 -31.38 -24.97 8.00
C ILE A 3 -30.29 -25.66 8.82
N GLY A 4 -29.73 -26.75 8.30
CA GLY A 4 -28.56 -27.41 8.90
C GLY A 4 -27.31 -26.50 8.88
N PRO A 5 -26.23 -26.85 9.60
CA PRO A 5 -25.01 -26.06 9.64
C PRO A 5 -24.42 -25.92 8.23
N ARG A 6 -24.21 -24.67 7.79
CA ARG A 6 -23.57 -24.34 6.51
C ARG A 6 -22.08 -24.08 6.76
N ASN A 7 -21.23 -24.77 6.02
CA ASN A 7 -19.78 -24.60 6.11
C ASN A 7 -19.30 -23.69 4.98
N ALA A 8 -18.49 -22.68 5.29
CA ALA A 8 -17.88 -21.81 4.30
C ALA A 8 -16.36 -21.78 4.52
N SER A 9 -15.57 -21.96 3.46
CA SER A 9 -14.11 -22.06 3.54
C SER A 9 -13.45 -21.52 2.28
N THR A 10 -12.24 -20.98 2.41
CA THR A 10 -11.42 -20.51 1.29
C THR A 10 -9.99 -21.04 1.45
N ASN A 11 -9.37 -21.48 0.36
CA ASN A 11 -7.96 -21.88 0.33
C ASN A 11 -7.13 -20.75 -0.27
N LYS A 12 -7.08 -19.62 0.45
CA LYS A 12 -6.28 -18.45 0.11
C LYS A 12 -5.42 -18.09 1.32
N SER A 13 -4.15 -17.80 1.09
CA SER A 13 -3.31 -17.16 2.11
C SER A 13 -3.75 -15.69 2.21
N LEU A 14 -4.30 -15.32 3.36
CA LEU A 14 -4.71 -13.95 3.68
C LEU A 14 -3.77 -13.42 4.76
N PHE A 15 -3.47 -12.11 4.73
CA PHE A 15 -2.67 -11.42 5.75
C PHE A 15 -1.25 -12.00 5.95
N SER A 16 -0.53 -12.22 4.84
CA SER A 16 0.83 -12.78 4.88
C SER A 16 1.87 -11.75 5.32
N CYS A 17 2.68 -12.11 6.31
CA CYS A 17 3.77 -11.32 6.88
C CYS A 17 4.97 -12.17 7.27
N ALA A 18 6.10 -11.52 7.49
CA ALA A 18 7.28 -12.16 8.07
C ALA A 18 7.02 -12.60 9.52
N ILE A 19 7.66 -13.70 9.95
CA ILE A 19 7.55 -14.21 11.32
C ILE A 19 8.10 -13.19 12.31
N GLY A 20 7.41 -13.00 13.44
CA GLY A 20 7.79 -12.02 14.47
C GLY A 20 7.48 -10.57 14.08
N THR A 21 6.62 -10.34 13.09
CA THR A 21 6.15 -9.02 12.67
C THR A 21 4.64 -8.91 12.80
N SER A 22 4.11 -7.70 12.94
CA SER A 22 2.66 -7.47 12.92
C SER A 22 2.20 -7.08 11.52
N PHE A 23 1.03 -7.58 11.11
CA PHE A 23 0.34 -7.13 9.91
C PHE A 23 -0.68 -6.07 10.29
N ILE A 24 -0.71 -4.95 9.58
CA ILE A 24 -1.74 -3.92 9.72
C ILE A 24 -2.38 -3.62 8.37
N CYS A 25 -3.68 -3.38 8.37
CA CYS A 25 -4.41 -2.88 7.20
C CYS A 25 -5.53 -1.96 7.67
N LEU A 26 -5.40 -0.67 7.36
CA LEU A 26 -6.39 0.35 7.71
C LEU A 26 -7.57 0.36 6.72
N SER A 27 -7.29 0.01 5.47
CA SER A 27 -8.25 0.00 4.37
C SER A 27 -9.25 -1.13 4.51
N GLU A 28 -10.47 -0.88 4.05
CA GLU A 28 -11.54 -1.87 4.07
C GLU A 28 -11.25 -3.01 3.07
N GLN A 29 -11.10 -4.22 3.58
CA GLN A 29 -10.85 -5.44 2.80
C GLN A 29 -12.04 -6.39 2.93
N THR A 30 -12.69 -6.71 1.81
CA THR A 30 -13.80 -7.67 1.78
C THR A 30 -13.38 -8.99 1.13
N TYR A 31 -13.59 -10.10 1.84
CA TYR A 31 -13.33 -11.46 1.38
C TYR A 31 -14.61 -12.28 1.31
N GLU A 32 -14.76 -13.06 0.26
CA GLU A 32 -15.91 -13.96 0.08
C GLU A 32 -15.51 -15.41 0.39
N LEU A 33 -16.23 -16.03 1.32
CA LEU A 33 -16.14 -17.45 1.61
C LEU A 33 -17.31 -18.14 0.94
N LYS A 34 -16.99 -19.19 0.20
CA LYS A 34 -17.97 -20.02 -0.51
C LYS A 34 -18.02 -21.40 0.13
N ASP A 35 -19.18 -22.06 0.06
CA ASP A 35 -19.25 -23.48 0.39
C ASP A 35 -18.73 -24.27 -0.82
N LYS A 36 -17.87 -25.26 -0.56
CA LYS A 36 -17.39 -26.17 -1.61
C LYS A 36 -18.52 -27.02 -2.19
N SER A 37 -19.58 -27.27 -1.41
CA SER A 37 -20.70 -28.13 -1.78
C SER A 37 -21.83 -27.36 -2.48
N SER A 38 -21.98 -26.06 -2.20
CA SER A 38 -23.05 -25.25 -2.77
C SER A 38 -22.53 -23.88 -3.20
N ASN A 39 -22.60 -23.60 -4.51
CA ASN A 39 -22.26 -22.30 -5.11
C ASN A 39 -23.23 -21.16 -4.69
N SER A 40 -24.11 -21.42 -3.71
CA SER A 40 -25.19 -20.54 -3.27
C SER A 40 -24.91 -19.82 -1.95
N THR A 41 -23.95 -20.29 -1.15
CA THR A 41 -23.60 -19.63 0.12
C THR A 41 -22.41 -18.71 -0.09
N ASN A 42 -22.68 -17.41 -0.04
CA ASN A 42 -21.66 -16.38 -0.11
C ASN A 42 -21.60 -15.70 1.26
N VAL A 43 -20.61 -16.05 2.07
CA VAL A 43 -20.36 -15.34 3.34
C VAL A 43 -19.32 -14.25 3.03
N ARG A 44 -19.67 -12.99 3.28
CA ARG A 44 -18.77 -11.86 3.07
C ARG A 44 -18.18 -11.46 4.42
N LEU A 45 -16.86 -11.44 4.53
CA LEU A 45 -16.13 -10.93 5.68
C LEU A 45 -15.48 -9.62 5.30
N THR A 46 -15.76 -8.57 6.04
CA THR A 46 -15.19 -7.24 5.83
C THR A 46 -14.34 -6.88 7.03
N PHE A 47 -13.09 -6.51 6.78
CA PHE A 47 -12.12 -6.10 7.79
C PHE A 47 -11.75 -4.63 7.53
N SER A 48 -11.77 -3.81 8.56
CA SER A 48 -11.33 -2.41 8.54
C SER A 48 -10.50 -2.15 9.79
N GLU A 49 -9.45 -1.33 9.69
CA GLU A 49 -8.55 -1.02 10.82
C GLU A 49 -8.06 -2.29 11.55
N PHE A 50 -7.63 -3.28 10.78
CA PHE A 50 -7.28 -4.60 11.28
C PHE A 50 -5.77 -4.72 11.53
N GLN A 51 -5.39 -5.11 12.74
CA GLN A 51 -4.01 -5.41 13.10
C GLN A 51 -3.92 -6.80 13.77
N VAL A 52 -2.99 -7.62 13.30
CA VAL A 52 -2.75 -8.97 13.84
C VAL A 52 -1.28 -9.31 13.92
N GLU A 53 -0.95 -10.15 14.90
CA GLU A 53 0.39 -10.70 15.07
C GLU A 53 0.25 -12.21 15.35
N ALA A 54 1.05 -13.01 14.67
CA ALA A 54 1.07 -14.47 14.82
C ALA A 54 2.52 -14.95 14.90
N PHE A 55 2.73 -16.08 15.59
CA PHE A 55 4.06 -16.69 15.77
C PHE A 55 5.08 -15.71 16.39
N ARG A 56 4.73 -15.10 17.53
CA ARG A 56 5.62 -14.19 18.27
C ARG A 56 6.80 -14.95 18.88
N ASN A 57 8.00 -14.41 18.70
CA ASN A 57 9.26 -15.04 19.12
C ASN A 57 9.72 -14.67 20.55
N ASN A 58 9.13 -13.63 21.16
CA ASN A 58 9.55 -13.08 22.46
C ASN A 58 8.44 -13.15 23.53
N ASP A 59 8.90 -13.15 24.78
CA ASP A 59 8.16 -13.41 26.01
C ASP A 59 6.80 -12.69 26.15
N VAL A 60 5.86 -13.39 26.79
CA VAL A 60 4.45 -12.99 26.96
C VAL A 60 4.29 -11.97 28.09
N SER A 61 5.19 -11.01 28.20
CA SER A 61 5.16 -10.03 29.29
C SER A 61 4.23 -8.85 28.99
N ASN A 62 4.00 -8.52 27.71
CA ASN A 62 3.11 -7.43 27.30
C ASN A 62 2.11 -7.89 26.22
N ASN A 63 0.83 -7.59 26.42
CA ASN A 63 -0.27 -7.86 25.47
C ASN A 63 -0.33 -6.82 24.33
N THR A 64 0.84 -6.30 23.94
CA THR A 64 0.96 -5.25 22.92
C THR A 64 1.61 -5.81 21.66
N PHE A 65 1.19 -5.29 20.51
CA PHE A 65 1.83 -5.58 19.24
C PHE A 65 3.31 -5.18 19.33
N THR A 66 4.20 -6.15 19.20
CA THR A 66 5.63 -5.94 19.47
C THR A 66 6.43 -6.43 18.28
N GLY A 67 6.87 -5.51 17.43
CA GLY A 67 7.69 -5.85 16.27
C GLY A 67 7.52 -4.83 15.15
N PRO A 68 8.28 -4.98 14.05
CA PRO A 68 8.05 -4.18 12.86
C PRO A 68 6.66 -4.49 12.28
N THR A 69 6.04 -3.48 11.68
CA THR A 69 4.68 -3.56 11.16
C THR A 69 4.71 -3.52 9.64
N SER A 70 4.08 -4.51 9.00
CA SER A 70 3.91 -4.57 7.55
C SER A 70 2.50 -4.15 7.19
N SER A 71 2.37 -3.13 6.34
CA SER A 71 1.07 -2.64 5.86
C SER A 71 0.60 -3.38 4.61
N CYS A 72 -0.71 -3.42 4.41
CA CYS A 72 -1.31 -3.97 3.20
C CYS A 72 -1.18 -3.02 2.00
N ALA A 73 -1.17 -3.56 0.79
CA ALA A 73 -1.12 -2.75 -0.44
C ALA A 73 -2.35 -1.85 -0.62
N ALA A 74 -3.50 -2.21 -0.02
CA ALA A 74 -4.72 -1.42 -0.08
C ALA A 74 -4.61 -0.08 0.67
N ASP A 75 -3.75 0.01 1.70
CA ASP A 75 -3.46 1.25 2.43
C ASP A 75 -2.70 2.27 1.59
N TYR A 76 -2.11 1.83 0.48
CA TYR A 76 -1.54 2.76 -0.48
C TYR A 76 -2.67 3.47 -1.22
N VAL A 77 -2.95 4.72 -0.83
CA VAL A 77 -3.96 5.57 -1.47
C VAL A 77 -3.32 6.34 -2.63
N PRO A 78 -3.48 5.89 -3.90
CA PRO A 78 -2.84 6.54 -5.04
C PRO A 78 -3.33 7.98 -5.23
N THR A 79 -4.56 8.30 -4.81
CA THR A 79 -5.18 9.62 -5.02
C THR A 79 -4.47 10.76 -4.27
N LYS A 80 -3.70 10.45 -3.21
CA LYS A 80 -2.88 11.43 -2.48
C LYS A 80 -1.44 11.47 -2.98
N VAL A 81 -0.90 10.35 -3.44
CA VAL A 81 0.50 10.24 -3.86
C VAL A 81 0.71 10.78 -5.27
N ILE A 82 -0.22 10.51 -6.20
CA ILE A 82 -0.13 10.97 -7.59
C ILE A 82 0.05 12.50 -7.71
N PRO A 83 -0.77 13.37 -7.08
CA PRO A 83 -0.58 14.82 -7.23
C PRO A 83 0.76 15.32 -6.67
N ILE A 84 1.28 14.69 -5.61
CA ILE A 84 2.58 15.06 -5.03
C ILE A 84 3.72 14.71 -6.00
N VAL A 85 3.71 13.48 -6.53
CA VAL A 85 4.72 13.01 -7.49
C VAL A 85 4.72 13.88 -8.74
N VAL A 86 3.53 14.19 -9.29
CA VAL A 86 3.41 15.07 -10.45
C VAL A 86 3.95 16.48 -10.15
N GLY A 87 3.63 17.04 -8.98
CA GLY A 87 4.14 18.35 -8.57
C GLY A 87 5.67 18.41 -8.50
N VAL A 88 6.31 17.41 -7.89
CA VAL A 88 7.78 17.36 -7.78
C VAL A 88 8.44 17.26 -9.15
N LEU A 89 7.91 16.41 -10.04
CA LEU A 89 8.44 16.26 -11.40
C LEU A 89 8.37 17.57 -12.19
N LEU A 90 7.27 18.30 -12.08
CA LEU A 90 7.11 19.60 -12.74
C LEU A 90 8.12 20.63 -12.25
N VAL A 91 8.33 20.73 -10.93
CA VAL A 91 9.30 21.66 -10.33
C VAL A 91 10.72 21.34 -10.80
N VAL A 92 11.10 20.06 -10.78
CA VAL A 92 12.44 19.62 -11.22
C VAL A 92 12.67 19.93 -12.70
N MET A 93 11.68 19.67 -13.56
CA MET A 93 11.77 19.94 -14.99
C MET A 93 11.93 21.45 -15.27
N ILE A 94 11.15 22.29 -14.58
CA ILE A 94 11.24 23.75 -14.73
C ILE A 94 12.60 24.26 -14.24
N ALA A 95 13.06 23.81 -13.06
CA ALA A 95 14.35 24.23 -12.52
C ALA A 95 15.51 23.86 -13.46
N ALA A 96 15.50 22.64 -14.01
CA ALA A 96 16.50 22.20 -14.98
C ALA A 96 16.49 23.07 -16.25
N ALA A 97 15.31 23.40 -16.79
CA ALA A 97 15.18 24.26 -17.94
C ALA A 97 15.70 25.69 -17.68
N LEU A 98 15.42 26.25 -16.50
CA LEU A 98 15.92 27.58 -16.10
C LEU A 98 17.45 27.59 -15.97
N ILE A 99 18.04 26.58 -15.34
CA ILE A 99 19.50 26.47 -15.20
C ILE A 99 20.16 26.37 -16.58
N ALA A 100 19.64 25.50 -17.45
CA ALA A 100 20.14 25.35 -18.81
C ALA A 100 20.01 26.66 -19.61
N PHE A 101 18.87 27.35 -19.49
CA PHE A 101 18.63 28.63 -20.15
C PHE A 101 19.61 29.71 -19.70
N ILE A 102 19.88 29.83 -18.39
CA ILE A 102 20.83 30.81 -17.85
C ILE A 102 22.24 30.56 -18.39
N ILE A 103 22.69 29.30 -18.41
CA ILE A 103 24.02 28.94 -18.96
C ILE A 103 24.08 29.23 -20.46
N SER A 104 23.06 28.82 -21.21
CA SER A 104 22.97 29.03 -22.66
C SER A 104 22.94 30.52 -23.02
N SER A 105 22.15 31.31 -22.30
CA SER A 105 22.05 32.76 -22.49
C SER A 105 23.39 33.45 -22.22
N ARG A 106 24.08 33.08 -21.13
CA ARG A 106 25.42 33.61 -20.83
C ARG A 106 26.43 33.32 -21.95
N ARG A 107 26.39 32.13 -22.56
CA ARG A 107 27.27 31.79 -23.70
C ARG A 107 26.92 32.57 -24.95
N ARG A 108 25.63 32.73 -25.25
CA ARG A 108 25.18 33.52 -26.39
C ARG A 108 25.58 34.99 -26.24
N GLN A 109 25.75 35.46 -25.01
CA GLN A 109 26.17 36.83 -24.74
C GLN A 109 27.66 37.13 -24.98
N ILE A 110 28.48 36.11 -25.18
CA ILE A 110 29.94 36.22 -25.31
C ILE A 110 30.39 35.99 -26.77
N GLY A 111 29.54 35.39 -27.62
CA GLY A 111 29.87 35.02 -29.01
C GLY A 111 29.38 35.98 -30.09
N TYR A 112 29.01 37.22 -29.75
CA TYR A 112 28.70 38.27 -30.74
C TYR A 112 29.80 39.35 -30.85
N GLU A 113 30.98 39.08 -30.29
CA GLU A 113 32.22 39.79 -30.61
C GLU A 113 33.16 38.89 -31.42
N GLU A 114 32.66 38.25 -32.46
CA GLU A 114 33.54 37.76 -33.52
C GLU A 114 32.91 38.04 -34.89
N ILE A 115 33.61 38.96 -35.58
CA ILE A 115 33.54 39.41 -36.98
C ILE A 115 32.59 40.59 -37.28
#